data_AF-A0A529HPC5-F1
#
_entry.id   AF-A0A529HPC5-F1
#
_cell.length_a   1.000
_cell.length_b   1.000
_cell.length_c   1.000
_cell.angle_alpha   90.00
_cell.angle_beta   90.00
_cell.angle_gamma   90.00
#
_symmetry.space_group_name_H-M   'P 1'
#
loop_
_entity.id
_entity.type
_entity.pdbx_description
1 polymer ?
#
loop_
_entity_poly.entity_id
_entity_poly.type
_entity_poly.pdbx_seq_one_letter_code
_entity_poly.pdbx_strand_id
1 'polypeptide(L)'
;VLDRGAFDLSRALENDPHFLEAHDHDHDHECGPDCDHDHHHHHDGHYHHHHDHPSDIHDVTVKSVSLRGGEMDPKKFFPWIEKVTQMEGPNILRLKGIIALKGDEDRYVLQGVHMILEGDHQRAWKDGEK
;
A
#
# COMPACT_ATOMS: atom_id res chain seq x y z
N VAL A 1 1.37 -18.05 -6.29
CA VAL A 1 1.74 -17.04 -5.27
C VAL A 1 2.97 -16.32 -5.80
N LEU A 2 2.86 -15.01 -6.07
CA LEU A 2 3.96 -14.16 -6.55
C LEU A 2 4.79 -13.74 -5.32
N ASP A 3 5.62 -14.67 -4.85
CA ASP A 3 6.50 -14.52 -3.68
C ASP A 3 7.94 -14.27 -4.14
N ARG A 4 8.17 -13.08 -4.69
CA ARG A 4 9.51 -12.64 -5.12
C ARG A 4 9.77 -11.23 -4.64
N GLY A 5 10.13 -11.09 -3.35
CA GLY A 5 10.80 -9.90 -2.82
C GLY A 5 10.07 -8.57 -3.00
N ALA A 6 8.75 -8.57 -3.20
CA ALA A 6 7.97 -7.36 -3.49
C ALA A 6 7.91 -6.37 -2.31
N PHE A 7 8.47 -6.75 -1.16
CA PHE A 7 8.72 -5.91 -0.01
C PHE A 7 10.07 -6.33 0.60
N ASP A 8 11.15 -5.72 0.15
CA ASP A 8 12.44 -5.75 0.84
C ASP A 8 12.55 -4.46 1.67
N LEU A 9 12.41 -4.62 3.00
CA LEU A 9 12.48 -3.51 3.95
C LEU A 9 13.82 -2.78 3.88
N SER A 10 14.90 -3.50 3.56
CA SER A 10 16.24 -2.93 3.41
C SER A 10 16.28 -1.95 2.24
N ARG A 11 15.69 -2.34 1.09
CA ARG A 11 15.57 -1.47 -0.10
C ARG A 11 14.64 -0.28 0.13
N ALA A 12 13.56 -0.48 0.90
CA ALA A 12 12.66 0.61 1.27
C ALA A 12 13.39 1.64 2.14
N LEU A 13 14.16 1.19 3.14
CA LEU A 13 14.95 2.05 4.03
C LEU A 13 16.16 2.71 3.35
N GLU A 14 16.75 2.09 2.32
CA GLU A 14 17.80 2.72 1.49
C GLU A 14 17.26 3.91 0.67
N ASN A 15 16.03 3.80 0.15
CA ASN A 15 15.42 4.86 -0.65
C ASN A 15 14.74 5.92 0.23
N ASP A 16 14.16 5.52 1.35
CA ASP A 16 13.55 6.41 2.34
C ASP A 16 13.88 5.93 3.76
N PRO A 17 14.90 6.52 4.41
CA PRO A 17 15.30 6.16 5.76
C PRO A 17 14.22 6.41 6.82
N HIS A 18 13.29 7.34 6.55
CA HIS A 18 12.20 7.73 7.46
C HIS A 18 10.91 6.94 7.19
N PHE A 19 10.95 5.92 6.32
CA PHE A 19 9.81 5.08 5.95
C PHE A 19 9.03 4.51 7.15
N LEU A 20 9.70 4.30 8.29
CA LEU A 20 9.08 3.76 9.51
C LEU A 20 8.65 4.82 10.52
N GLU A 21 9.00 6.09 10.32
CA GLU A 21 8.84 7.16 11.33
C GLU A 21 7.54 7.96 11.14
N ALA A 22 6.65 7.54 10.23
CA ALA A 22 5.34 8.17 10.07
C ALA A 22 4.33 7.64 11.11
N HIS A 23 4.42 8.18 12.35
CA HIS A 23 3.35 8.48 13.33
C HIS A 23 3.88 8.41 14.77
N ASP A 24 4.63 9.44 15.20
CA ASP A 24 4.70 9.78 16.62
C ASP A 24 3.37 10.45 17.01
N HIS A 25 2.42 9.63 17.45
CA HIS A 25 1.36 10.14 18.32
C HIS A 25 1.99 10.41 19.69
N ASP A 26 2.16 11.70 20.00
CA ASP A 26 2.53 12.23 21.32
C ASP A 26 1.71 11.59 22.44
N HIS A 27 2.20 10.52 23.08
CA HIS A 27 1.74 10.08 24.39
C HIS A 27 2.83 9.28 25.10
N ASP A 28 3.91 9.94 25.51
CA ASP A 28 4.79 9.39 26.55
C ASP A 28 4.95 10.41 27.68
N HIS A 29 4.07 10.33 28.67
CA HIS A 29 4.30 10.97 29.96
C HIS A 29 5.15 10.02 30.79
N GLU A 30 6.47 10.18 30.71
CA GLU A 30 7.41 9.58 31.66
C GLU A 30 7.18 10.22 33.04
N CYS A 31 6.41 9.54 33.90
CA CYS A 31 6.18 9.98 35.26
C CYS A 31 7.40 9.65 36.12
N GLY A 32 8.24 10.66 36.36
CA GLY A 32 9.23 10.64 37.42
C GLY A 32 8.56 10.57 38.81
N PRO A 33 9.31 10.22 39.87
CA PRO A 33 8.76 9.94 41.21
C PRO A 33 8.10 11.14 41.92
N ASP A 34 8.09 12.34 41.34
CA ASP A 34 7.58 13.59 41.93
C ASP A 34 6.46 14.26 41.11
N CYS A 35 5.74 13.53 40.25
CA CYS A 35 4.60 14.09 39.52
C CYS A 35 3.34 14.14 40.41
N ASP A 36 3.21 15.23 41.18
CA ASP A 36 2.07 15.55 42.04
C ASP A 36 0.88 16.05 41.19
N HIS A 37 0.04 15.12 40.73
CA HIS A 37 -1.23 15.42 40.08
C HIS A 37 -2.38 15.01 40.99
N ASP A 38 -2.84 15.97 41.79
CA ASP A 38 -4.05 15.91 42.59
C ASP A 38 -5.29 15.72 41.69
N HIS A 39 -5.66 14.46 41.45
CA HIS A 39 -6.95 14.10 40.88
C HIS A 39 -7.80 13.43 41.95
N HIS A 40 -8.69 14.23 42.52
CA HIS A 40 -9.76 13.86 43.44
C HIS A 40 -10.46 12.54 43.03
N HIS A 41 -10.19 11.47 43.76
CA HIS A 41 -10.97 10.24 43.69
C HIS A 41 -12.19 10.33 44.61
N HIS A 42 -13.38 10.46 44.02
CA HIS A 42 -14.62 10.07 44.68
C HIS A 42 -15.21 8.84 43.98
N HIS A 43 -15.15 7.73 44.73
CA HIS A 43 -16.07 6.60 44.81
C HIS A 43 -17.40 6.73 44.03
N ASP A 44 -17.78 5.75 43.20
CA ASP A 44 -18.67 4.63 43.55
C ASP A 44 -19.12 3.85 42.30
N GLY A 45 -19.48 2.58 42.48
CA GLY A 45 -19.57 1.60 41.42
C GLY A 45 -20.70 1.79 40.42
N HIS A 46 -20.43 1.48 39.15
CA HIS A 46 -21.45 1.09 38.18
C HIS A 46 -20.92 0.04 37.20
N TYR A 47 -21.56 -1.14 37.22
CA TYR A 47 -21.57 -2.08 36.11
C TYR A 47 -22.20 -1.40 34.89
N HIS A 48 -21.38 -1.01 33.91
CA HIS A 48 -21.83 -0.66 32.57
C HIS A 48 -21.07 -1.50 31.54
N HIS A 49 -21.70 -2.61 31.15
CA HIS A 49 -21.48 -3.25 29.86
C HIS A 49 -22.03 -2.32 28.77
N HIS A 50 -21.17 -1.47 28.20
CA HIS A 50 -21.44 -0.61 27.04
C HIS A 50 -20.08 -0.05 26.61
N HIS A 51 -19.55 -0.19 25.41
CA HIS A 51 -20.06 -0.72 24.17
C HIS A 51 -18.89 -1.39 23.45
N ASP A 52 -19.16 -2.59 22.93
CA ASP A 52 -18.60 -3.04 21.67
C ASP A 52 -19.02 -1.98 20.65
N HIS A 53 -18.20 -0.94 20.49
CA HIS A 53 -18.24 -0.15 19.29
C HIS A 53 -17.45 -0.97 18.28
N PRO A 54 -18.10 -1.70 17.35
CA PRO A 54 -17.41 -2.02 16.12
C PRO A 54 -17.00 -0.66 15.58
N SER A 55 -15.69 -0.40 15.57
CA SER A 55 -15.19 0.81 14.97
C SER A 55 -15.60 0.73 13.51
N ASP A 56 -16.63 1.50 13.13
CA ASP A 56 -17.16 1.64 11.77
C ASP A 56 -16.14 2.29 10.81
N ILE A 57 -14.84 2.20 11.12
CA ILE A 57 -13.74 2.47 10.20
C ILE A 57 -13.49 1.25 9.32
N HIS A 58 -14.54 0.78 8.64
CA HIS A 58 -14.27 0.31 7.28
C HIS A 58 -13.89 1.54 6.49
N ASP A 59 -12.59 1.79 6.40
CA ASP A 59 -11.99 2.87 5.64
C ASP A 59 -12.42 2.75 4.16
N VAL A 60 -13.57 3.34 3.82
CA VAL A 60 -14.19 3.29 2.48
C VAL A 60 -13.38 4.10 1.45
N THR A 61 -12.24 4.66 1.85
CA THR A 61 -11.40 5.50 0.99
C THR A 61 -10.52 4.67 0.04
N VAL A 62 -10.10 3.47 0.44
CA VAL A 62 -9.27 2.59 -0.40
C VAL A 62 -10.16 1.74 -1.30
N LYS A 63 -10.01 1.91 -2.62
CA LYS A 63 -10.75 1.14 -3.63
C LYS A 63 -9.80 0.40 -4.56
N SER A 64 -10.21 -0.80 -4.97
CA SER A 64 -9.51 -1.59 -5.98
C SER A 64 -10.19 -1.44 -7.34
N VAL A 65 -9.41 -1.17 -8.39
CA VAL A 65 -9.88 -1.17 -9.78
C VAL A 65 -9.21 -2.32 -10.53
N SER A 66 -9.97 -3.05 -11.35
CA SER A 66 -9.45 -4.09 -12.25
C SER A 66 -9.75 -3.71 -13.70
N LEU A 67 -8.72 -3.74 -14.53
CA LEU A 67 -8.81 -3.48 -15.96
C LEU A 67 -8.47 -4.76 -16.72
N ARG A 68 -9.20 -5.03 -17.80
CA ARG A 68 -8.93 -6.13 -18.74
C ARG A 68 -8.99 -5.60 -20.17
N GLY A 69 -8.12 -6.11 -21.01
CA GLY A 69 -8.02 -5.74 -22.42
C GLY A 69 -7.21 -6.78 -23.18
N GLY A 70 -7.09 -6.62 -24.50
CA GLY A 70 -6.25 -7.46 -25.35
C GLY A 70 -4.82 -6.95 -25.47
N GLU A 71 -4.14 -7.31 -26.57
CA GLU A 71 -2.77 -6.88 -26.85
C GLU A 71 -2.62 -5.35 -26.88
N MET A 72 -1.61 -4.85 -26.16
CA MET A 72 -1.29 -3.44 -26.00
C MET A 72 -0.08 -3.05 -26.85
N ASP A 73 -0.12 -1.84 -27.43
CA ASP A 73 1.03 -1.25 -28.11
C ASP A 73 2.03 -0.70 -27.07
N PRO A 74 3.27 -1.23 -27.00
CA PRO A 74 4.27 -0.79 -26.03
C PRO A 74 4.53 0.72 -26.08
N LYS A 75 4.52 1.31 -27.29
CA LYS A 75 4.81 2.74 -27.51
C LYS A 75 3.74 3.65 -26.94
N LYS A 76 2.55 3.12 -26.66
CA LYS A 76 1.43 3.85 -26.04
C LYS A 76 1.30 3.50 -24.56
N PHE A 77 1.51 2.23 -24.22
CA PHE A 77 1.36 1.75 -22.85
C PHE A 77 2.36 2.39 -21.89
N PHE A 78 3.65 2.39 -22.22
CA PHE A 78 4.68 2.93 -21.31
C PHE A 78 4.50 4.42 -21.01
N PRO A 79 4.31 5.31 -22.00
CA PRO A 79 4.03 6.71 -21.71
C PRO A 79 2.74 6.93 -20.90
N TRP A 80 1.73 6.07 -21.11
CA TRP A 80 0.48 6.15 -20.37
C TRP A 80 0.67 5.76 -18.89
N ILE A 81 1.32 4.64 -18.59
CA ILE A 81 1.49 4.18 -17.20
C ILE A 81 2.45 5.09 -16.43
N GLU A 82 3.47 5.63 -17.08
CA GLU A 82 4.36 6.66 -16.50
C GLU A 82 3.57 7.91 -16.14
N LYS A 83 2.73 8.41 -17.06
CA LYS A 83 1.87 9.57 -16.81
C LYS A 83 0.88 9.31 -15.67
N VAL A 84 0.25 8.13 -15.64
CA VAL A 84 -0.65 7.74 -14.55
C VAL A 84 0.09 7.71 -13.22
N THR A 85 1.29 7.14 -13.18
CA THR A 85 2.11 7.09 -11.96
C THR A 85 2.54 8.49 -11.50
N GLN A 86 2.84 9.40 -12.42
CA GLN A 86 3.17 10.79 -12.07
C GLN A 86 1.97 11.59 -11.52
N MET A 87 0.77 11.36 -12.06
CA MET A 87 -0.43 12.11 -11.65
C MET A 87 -1.10 11.51 -10.40
N GLU A 88 -1.17 10.18 -10.33
CA GLU A 88 -1.95 9.44 -9.33
C GLU A 88 -1.09 8.58 -8.42
N GLY A 89 0.23 8.53 -8.60
CA GLY A 89 1.14 7.70 -7.79
C GLY A 89 0.98 7.90 -6.27
N PRO A 90 0.70 9.12 -5.76
CA PRO A 90 0.42 9.30 -4.33
C PRO A 90 -0.81 8.52 -3.85
N ASN A 91 -1.80 8.34 -4.73
CA ASN A 91 -3.06 7.65 -4.47
C ASN A 91 -3.00 6.14 -4.82
N ILE A 92 -1.95 5.69 -5.50
CA ILE A 92 -1.78 4.28 -5.91
C ILE A 92 -1.01 3.53 -4.82
N LEU A 93 -1.71 2.96 -3.84
CA LEU A 93 -1.05 2.16 -2.79
C LEU A 93 -0.35 0.92 -3.34
N ARG A 94 -0.99 0.24 -4.31
CA ARG A 94 -0.44 -0.94 -4.96
C ARG A 94 -1.04 -1.12 -6.35
N LEU A 95 -0.19 -1.45 -7.29
CA LEU A 95 -0.56 -1.84 -8.65
C LEU A 95 0.10 -3.18 -8.99
N LYS A 96 -0.64 -4.08 -9.63
CA LYS A 96 -0.10 -5.30 -10.23
C LYS A 96 -0.81 -5.53 -11.56
N GLY A 97 -0.06 -5.91 -12.58
CA GLY A 97 -0.61 -6.20 -13.89
C GLY A 97 0.22 -7.20 -14.66
N ILE A 98 -0.44 -7.87 -15.60
CA ILE A 98 0.18 -8.69 -16.63
C ILE A 98 -0.32 -8.12 -17.95
N ILE A 99 0.60 -7.74 -18.83
CA ILE A 99 0.31 -7.03 -20.07
C ILE A 99 0.80 -7.87 -21.24
N ALA A 100 -0.09 -8.12 -22.19
CA ALA A 100 0.27 -8.67 -23.49
C ALA A 100 0.77 -7.54 -24.38
N LEU A 101 2.08 -7.48 -24.60
CA LEU A 101 2.69 -6.49 -25.49
C LEU A 101 2.68 -7.01 -26.92
N LYS A 102 2.27 -6.15 -27.86
CA LYS A 102 2.19 -6.52 -29.27
C LYS A 102 3.57 -6.86 -29.82
N GLY A 103 3.70 -8.06 -30.40
CA GLY A 103 4.97 -8.57 -30.93
C GLY A 103 5.89 -9.18 -29.89
N ASP A 104 5.41 -9.34 -28.65
CA ASP A 104 6.12 -10.01 -27.57
C ASP A 104 5.51 -11.41 -27.33
N GLU A 105 6.39 -12.40 -27.22
CA GLU A 105 6.05 -13.78 -26.90
C GLU A 105 6.05 -14.03 -25.39
N ASP A 106 6.68 -13.14 -24.62
CA ASP A 106 6.69 -13.16 -23.17
C ASP A 106 5.62 -12.22 -22.61
N ARG A 107 5.16 -12.55 -21.40
CA ARG A 107 4.28 -11.68 -20.66
C ARG A 107 5.08 -10.59 -19.96
N TYR A 108 4.63 -9.35 -20.08
CA TYR A 108 5.20 -8.24 -19.32
C TYR A 108 4.48 -8.13 -17.99
N VAL A 109 5.20 -8.32 -16.89
CA VAL A 109 4.62 -8.20 -15.54
C VAL A 109 5.02 -6.85 -14.99
N LEU A 110 4.03 -6.05 -14.57
CA LEU A 110 4.28 -4.80 -13.86
C LEU A 110 3.79 -4.89 -12.41
N GLN A 111 4.53 -4.21 -11.54
CA GLN A 111 4.18 -3.99 -10.16
C GLN A 111 4.55 -2.57 -9.77
N GLY A 112 3.70 -1.95 -8.96
CA GLY A 112 3.95 -0.63 -8.41
C GLY A 112 3.51 -0.52 -6.97
N VAL A 113 4.23 0.29 -6.20
CA VAL A 113 3.90 0.68 -4.83
C VAL A 113 4.13 2.18 -4.75
N HIS A 114 3.06 2.94 -4.54
CA HIS A 114 3.11 4.39 -4.52
C HIS A 114 3.71 4.95 -5.83
N MET A 115 4.77 5.74 -5.73
CA MET A 115 5.47 6.34 -6.87
C MET A 115 6.44 5.39 -7.60
N ILE A 116 6.70 4.21 -7.04
CA ILE A 116 7.68 3.26 -7.58
C ILE A 116 6.95 2.30 -8.52
N LEU A 117 7.37 2.28 -9.79
CA LEU A 117 6.89 1.36 -10.80
C LEU A 117 8.06 0.51 -11.33
N GLU A 118 7.87 -0.80 -11.36
CA GLU A 118 8.83 -1.79 -11.85
C GLU A 118 8.12 -2.74 -12.81
N GLY A 119 8.81 -3.13 -13.89
CA GLY A 119 8.26 -4.11 -14.82
C GLY A 119 9.34 -4.90 -15.54
N ASP A 120 9.06 -6.18 -15.77
CA ASP A 120 10.01 -7.13 -16.36
C ASP A 120 9.29 -8.18 -17.22
N HIS A 121 10.01 -8.72 -18.20
CA HIS A 121 9.55 -9.85 -19.02
C HIS A 121 9.74 -11.14 -18.22
N GLN A 122 8.68 -11.92 -18.08
CA GLN A 122 8.77 -13.15 -17.30
C GLN A 122 8.86 -14.40 -18.15
N ARG A 123 7.73 -15.06 -18.38
CA ARG A 123 7.67 -16.31 -19.13
C ARG A 123 6.84 -16.10 -20.37
N ALA A 124 7.07 -16.97 -21.35
CA ALA A 124 6.23 -17.09 -22.52
C ALA A 124 4.75 -17.24 -22.13
N TRP A 125 3.88 -16.66 -22.96
CA TRP A 125 2.45 -16.89 -22.88
C TRP A 125 2.14 -18.37 -23.09
N LYS A 126 1.22 -18.93 -22.29
CA LYS A 126 0.67 -20.26 -22.57
C LYS A 126 -0.45 -20.13 -23.62
N ASP A 127 -0.78 -21.25 -24.24
CA ASP A 127 -1.90 -21.31 -25.17
C ASP A 127 -3.19 -20.84 -24.50
N GLY A 128 -3.87 -19.88 -25.12
CA GLY A 128 -5.11 -19.27 -24.62
C GLY A 128 -4.99 -18.26 -23.44
N GLU A 129 -3.79 -17.78 -23.08
CA GLU A 129 -3.60 -16.87 -21.93
C GLU A 129 -3.62 -15.36 -22.30
N LYS A 130 -3.54 -15.01 -23.60
CA LYS A 130 -3.47 -13.61 -24.10
C LYS A 130 -4.82 -12.88 -24.14
#